data_AF-A0A0A2A0L2-F1
#
_entry.id   AF-A0A0A2A0L2-F1
#
_cell.length_a   1.000
_cell.length_b   1.000
_cell.length_c   1.000
_cell.angle_alpha   90.00
_cell.angle_beta   90.00
_cell.angle_gamma   90.00
#
_symmetry.space_group_name_H-M   'P 1'
#
loop_
_entity.id
_entity.type
_entity.pdbx_description
1 polymer ?
#
loop_
_entity_poly.entity_id
_entity_poly.type
_entity_poly.pdbx_seq_one_letter_code
_entity_poly.pdbx_strand_id
1 'polypeptide(L)'
;MELLGTGRLAVLLGNPPKEFRATSTTITQLVDAAGKLSQNRRGALVVVDLGSDLRPEDFLYSGTNIEAQLSTDLLINLFATDTPLHDGAVLVKGNKIISAGVILPLSRQGISRYGTRHLAALGITERFDRCICIVVSEETGTLSLASQGKLERPITSSRLQELLAKFIGNQNSMGTNKASLSKNVLSQKTDSGDNIISDINKKESEKSEIFINKKD
;
A
#
# COMPACT_ATOMS: atom_id res chain seq x y z
N MET A 1 10.35 -0.65 30.52
CA MET A 1 11.51 0.21 30.21
C MET A 1 12.31 -0.41 29.05
N GLU A 2 11.71 -0.65 27.88
CA GLU A 2 12.38 -1.39 26.79
C GLU A 2 12.76 -0.55 25.57
N LEU A 3 12.56 0.77 25.62
CA LEU A 3 12.78 1.66 24.47
C LEU A 3 14.17 2.31 24.41
N LEU A 4 15.04 2.06 25.40
CA LEU A 4 16.36 2.69 25.49
C LEU A 4 17.48 1.87 24.82
N GLY A 5 17.19 0.66 24.33
CA GLY A 5 18.21 -0.25 23.77
C GLY A 5 18.22 -0.40 22.24
N THR A 6 17.21 0.08 21.52
CA THR A 6 17.00 -0.30 20.10
C THR A 6 17.26 0.82 19.08
N GLY A 7 17.88 1.94 19.47
CA GLY A 7 18.14 3.07 18.56
C GLY A 7 16.88 3.77 18.01
N ARG A 8 15.70 3.52 18.60
CA ARG A 8 14.40 4.08 18.16
C ARG A 8 14.10 5.47 18.73
N LEU A 9 15.13 6.32 18.88
CA LEU A 9 14.99 7.71 19.34
C LEU A 9 14.10 8.56 18.41
N ALA A 10 14.08 8.26 17.10
CA ALA A 10 13.24 8.96 16.13
C ALA A 10 11.72 8.83 16.42
N VAL A 11 11.28 7.72 17.02
CA VAL A 11 9.87 7.47 17.36
C VAL A 11 9.41 8.34 18.54
N LEU A 12 10.32 8.63 19.48
CA LEU A 12 10.07 9.50 20.63
C LEU A 12 10.07 11.00 20.27
N LEU A 13 10.79 11.39 19.22
CA LEU A 13 10.94 12.79 18.80
C LEU A 13 9.85 13.28 17.84
N GLY A 14 8.77 12.52 17.63
CA GLY A 14 7.57 12.97 16.92
C GLY A 14 7.71 13.16 15.40
N ASN A 15 8.90 12.93 14.84
CA ASN A 15 9.14 12.83 13.41
C ASN A 15 9.41 11.36 13.07
N PRO A 16 8.38 10.54 12.76
CA PRO A 16 8.65 9.32 12.03
C PRO A 16 9.44 9.73 10.78
N PRO A 17 10.56 9.06 10.45
CA PRO A 17 11.23 9.34 9.20
C PRO A 17 10.18 9.30 8.09
N LYS A 18 10.40 10.08 7.03
CA LYS A 18 9.57 10.10 5.81
C LYS A 18 9.76 8.76 5.06
N GLU A 19 9.79 7.67 5.80
CA GLU A 19 9.94 6.33 5.36
C GLU A 19 8.69 6.02 4.55
N PHE A 20 8.96 5.77 3.27
CA PHE A 20 8.38 4.61 2.66
C PHE A 20 6.97 4.74 2.11
N ARG A 21 6.63 5.92 1.57
CA ARG A 21 5.40 6.08 0.81
C ARG A 21 5.64 5.82 -0.67
N ALA A 22 5.00 4.78 -1.21
CA ALA A 22 4.83 4.63 -2.64
C ALA A 22 4.03 5.84 -3.16
N THR A 23 4.57 6.52 -4.16
CA THR A 23 3.99 7.75 -4.72
C THR A 23 3.33 7.46 -6.07
N SER A 24 2.65 8.46 -6.64
CA SER A 24 2.18 8.37 -8.04
C SER A 24 3.32 8.02 -9.00
N THR A 25 4.54 8.50 -8.72
CA THR A 25 5.73 8.18 -9.51
C THR A 25 6.08 6.69 -9.45
N THR A 26 5.99 6.07 -8.27
CA THR A 26 6.20 4.62 -8.11
C THR A 26 5.25 3.82 -8.99
N ILE A 27 3.97 4.20 -9.00
CA ILE A 27 2.95 3.54 -9.82
C ILE A 27 3.32 3.66 -11.29
N THR A 28 3.63 4.86 -11.77
CA THR A 28 4.03 5.09 -13.16
C THR A 28 5.25 4.24 -13.53
N GLN A 29 6.28 4.20 -12.68
CA GLN A 29 7.49 3.40 -12.94
C GLN A 29 7.20 1.90 -13.03
N LEU A 30 6.35 1.37 -12.14
CA LEU A 30 5.95 -0.04 -12.17
C LEU A 30 5.13 -0.38 -13.43
N VAL A 31 4.17 0.48 -13.80
CA VAL A 31 3.33 0.30 -14.99
C VAL A 31 4.16 0.37 -16.27
N ASP A 32 5.04 1.37 -16.37
CA ASP A 32 5.90 1.56 -17.54
C ASP A 32 6.87 0.38 -17.71
N ALA A 33 7.47 -0.09 -16.61
CA ALA A 33 8.37 -1.24 -16.64
C ALA A 33 7.62 -2.51 -17.05
N ALA A 34 6.47 -2.79 -16.43
CA ALA A 34 5.65 -3.94 -16.76
C ALA A 34 5.18 -3.92 -18.21
N GLY A 35 4.75 -2.75 -18.73
CA GLY A 35 4.35 -2.57 -20.11
C GLY A 35 5.49 -2.85 -21.10
N LYS A 36 6.69 -2.31 -20.83
CA LYS A 36 7.88 -2.57 -21.67
C LYS A 36 8.29 -4.04 -21.63
N LEU A 37 8.28 -4.68 -20.45
CA LEU A 37 8.59 -6.12 -20.31
C LEU A 37 7.56 -6.98 -21.05
N SER A 38 6.27 -6.63 -20.95
CA SER A 38 5.16 -7.28 -21.64
C SER A 38 5.32 -7.23 -23.16
N GLN A 39 5.60 -6.04 -23.72
CA GLN A 39 5.82 -5.86 -25.16
C GLN A 39 6.99 -6.71 -25.68
N ASN A 40 8.04 -6.84 -24.87
CA ASN A 40 9.22 -7.65 -25.21
C ASN A 40 9.08 -9.13 -24.81
N ARG A 41 7.91 -9.55 -24.31
CA ARG A 41 7.64 -10.90 -23.77
C ARG A 41 8.71 -11.39 -22.80
N ARG A 42 9.19 -10.49 -21.94
CA ARG A 42 10.13 -10.84 -20.88
C ARG A 42 9.38 -11.20 -19.62
N GLY A 43 9.64 -12.41 -19.12
CA GLY A 43 9.08 -12.88 -17.86
C GLY A 43 9.52 -12.00 -16.69
N ALA A 44 8.56 -11.57 -15.87
CA ALA A 44 8.86 -10.74 -14.71
C ALA A 44 7.90 -11.02 -13.56
N LEU A 45 8.42 -10.89 -12.35
CA LEU A 45 7.67 -11.05 -11.11
C LEU A 45 8.11 -9.98 -10.12
N VAL A 46 7.25 -8.99 -9.88
CA VAL A 46 7.52 -7.90 -8.94
C VAL A 46 6.59 -8.05 -7.75
N VAL A 47 7.16 -8.23 -6.57
CA VAL A 47 6.44 -8.21 -5.29
C VAL A 47 6.42 -6.78 -4.78
N VAL A 48 5.24 -6.25 -4.48
CA VAL A 48 5.09 -4.92 -3.88
C VAL A 48 4.54 -5.08 -2.48
N ASP A 49 5.38 -4.80 -1.49
CA ASP A 49 4.99 -4.79 -0.09
C ASP A 49 4.26 -3.47 0.24
N LEU A 50 3.01 -3.60 0.68
CA LEU A 50 2.12 -2.50 1.07
C LEU A 50 2.05 -2.32 2.59
N GLY A 51 3.01 -2.90 3.33
CA GLY A 51 3.08 -2.89 4.79
C GLY A 51 2.66 -4.23 5.41
N SER A 52 2.97 -5.35 4.74
CA SER A 52 3.08 -6.66 5.37
C SER A 52 4.38 -6.81 6.17
N ASP A 53 5.37 -5.97 5.84
CA ASP A 53 6.72 -6.02 6.42
C ASP A 53 7.39 -7.36 6.15
N LEU A 54 7.47 -7.72 4.85
CA LEU A 54 8.05 -8.99 4.42
C LEU A 54 9.51 -9.09 4.86
N ARG A 55 9.85 -10.15 5.58
CA ARG A 55 11.19 -10.41 6.12
C ARG A 55 11.90 -11.50 5.32
N PRO A 56 13.24 -11.59 5.40
CA PRO A 56 14.01 -12.62 4.70
C PRO A 56 13.51 -14.05 4.94
N GLU A 57 13.03 -14.36 6.16
CA GLU A 57 12.48 -15.67 6.54
C GLU A 57 11.14 -16.03 5.88
N ASP A 58 10.44 -15.05 5.27
CA ASP A 58 9.19 -15.29 4.56
C ASP A 58 9.41 -15.85 3.16
N PHE A 59 10.66 -15.83 2.68
CA PHE A 59 11.10 -16.31 1.37
C PHE A 59 11.86 -17.62 1.47
N LEU A 60 11.87 -18.41 0.39
CA LEU A 60 12.74 -19.59 0.29
C LEU A 60 14.21 -19.17 0.10
N TYR A 61 14.42 -18.06 -0.60
CA TYR A 61 15.69 -17.36 -0.71
C TYR A 61 15.41 -15.86 -0.81
N SER A 62 16.06 -15.06 0.04
CA SER A 62 15.79 -13.61 0.15
C SER A 62 16.31 -12.78 -1.03
N GLY A 63 17.01 -13.40 -1.97
CA GLY A 63 17.63 -12.71 -3.10
C GLY A 63 18.89 -11.94 -2.71
N THR A 64 19.45 -11.25 -3.70
CA THR A 64 20.56 -10.31 -3.52
C THR A 64 20.01 -8.97 -3.06
N ASN A 65 20.60 -8.41 -2.00
CA ASN A 65 20.23 -7.08 -1.52
C ASN A 65 20.67 -6.00 -2.53
N ILE A 66 19.74 -5.11 -2.89
CA ILE A 66 19.94 -4.04 -3.88
C ILE A 66 19.86 -2.65 -3.23
N GLU A 67 18.90 -2.42 -2.32
CA GLU A 67 18.67 -1.12 -1.66
C GLU A 67 18.69 0.11 -2.60
N ALA A 68 18.17 -0.03 -3.82
CA ALA A 68 18.22 1.02 -4.84
C ALA A 68 16.91 1.81 -4.96
N GLN A 69 17.02 3.05 -5.42
CA GLN A 69 15.85 3.85 -5.81
C GLN A 69 15.14 3.17 -6.99
N LEU A 70 13.82 3.00 -6.88
CA LEU A 70 13.02 2.43 -7.97
C LEU A 70 13.12 3.32 -9.21
N SER A 71 13.39 2.69 -10.36
CA SER A 71 13.30 3.30 -11.68
C SER A 71 12.85 2.25 -12.69
N THR A 72 12.20 2.72 -13.77
CA THR A 72 11.74 1.87 -14.88
C THR A 72 12.91 1.09 -15.50
N ASP A 73 14.03 1.76 -15.74
CA ASP A 73 15.19 1.17 -16.42
C ASP A 73 15.90 0.14 -15.54
N LEU A 74 15.94 0.35 -14.22
CA LEU A 74 16.50 -0.63 -13.30
C LEU A 74 15.66 -1.91 -13.28
N LEU A 75 14.34 -1.80 -13.23
CA LEU A 75 13.46 -2.97 -13.31
C LEU A 75 13.64 -3.74 -14.61
N ILE A 76 13.73 -3.05 -15.75
CA ILE A 76 13.94 -3.69 -17.05
C ILE A 76 15.26 -4.47 -17.08
N ASN A 77 16.32 -3.92 -16.50
CA ASN A 77 17.63 -4.57 -16.43
C ASN A 77 17.67 -5.74 -15.45
N LEU A 78 16.97 -5.65 -14.31
CA LEU A 78 16.86 -6.77 -13.36
C LEU A 78 16.17 -7.99 -13.97
N PHE A 79 15.27 -7.78 -14.94
CA PHE A 79 14.64 -8.85 -15.73
C PHE A 79 15.27 -9.03 -17.12
N ALA A 80 16.53 -8.63 -17.30
CA ALA A 80 17.28 -8.96 -18.51
C ALA A 80 17.68 -10.43 -18.53
N THR A 81 17.47 -11.08 -19.68
CA THR A 81 17.87 -12.47 -19.92
C THR A 81 19.35 -12.68 -19.62
N ASP A 82 19.72 -13.89 -19.21
CA ASP A 82 21.12 -14.31 -18.99
C ASP A 82 21.84 -13.57 -17.85
N THR A 83 21.10 -12.94 -16.93
CA THR A 83 21.66 -12.34 -15.71
C THR A 83 21.41 -13.22 -14.49
N PRO A 84 22.24 -13.21 -13.44
CA PRO A 84 21.93 -14.00 -12.23
C PRO A 84 20.65 -13.57 -11.49
N LEU A 85 20.15 -12.36 -11.72
CA LEU A 85 19.06 -11.75 -10.93
C LEU A 85 17.66 -11.86 -11.58
N HIS A 86 17.57 -12.18 -12.88
CA HIS A 86 16.28 -12.28 -13.56
C HIS A 86 15.47 -13.53 -13.18
N ASP A 87 16.14 -14.53 -12.60
CA ASP A 87 15.51 -15.74 -12.12
C ASP A 87 15.01 -15.52 -10.69
N GLY A 88 13.69 -15.43 -10.55
CA GLY A 88 13.01 -15.09 -9.30
C GLY A 88 12.25 -13.77 -9.35
N ALA A 89 11.94 -13.25 -8.16
CA ALA A 89 11.17 -12.04 -7.97
C ALA A 89 12.04 -10.84 -7.60
N VAL A 90 11.53 -9.64 -7.88
CA VAL A 90 12.06 -8.38 -7.36
C VAL A 90 11.14 -7.89 -6.25
N LEU A 91 11.70 -7.65 -5.06
CA LEU A 91 10.98 -7.10 -3.92
C LEU A 91 11.06 -5.57 -3.96
N VAL A 92 9.91 -4.94 -4.16
CA VAL A 92 9.72 -3.51 -4.08
C VAL A 92 8.96 -3.21 -2.81
N LYS A 93 9.47 -2.24 -2.06
CA LYS A 93 8.81 -1.74 -0.87
C LYS A 93 8.83 -0.20 -1.11
N GLY A 94 7.68 0.46 -1.02
CA GLY A 94 7.60 1.93 -1.11
C GLY A 94 8.10 2.43 -2.47
N ASN A 95 9.14 3.26 -2.47
CA ASN A 95 9.81 3.73 -3.69
C ASN A 95 11.21 3.10 -3.89
N LYS A 96 11.51 1.97 -3.24
CA LYS A 96 12.82 1.30 -3.33
C LYS A 96 12.69 -0.15 -3.80
N ILE A 97 13.72 -0.60 -4.50
CA ILE A 97 13.96 -2.02 -4.74
C ILE A 97 14.83 -2.53 -3.58
N ILE A 98 14.30 -3.45 -2.80
CA ILE A 98 14.99 -4.02 -1.63
C ILE A 98 15.92 -5.14 -2.08
N SER A 99 15.39 -6.11 -2.82
CA SER A 99 16.17 -7.25 -3.31
C SER A 99 15.68 -7.75 -4.67
N ALA A 100 16.54 -8.50 -5.36
CA ALA A 100 16.25 -9.13 -6.64
C ALA A 100 16.72 -10.60 -6.63
N GLY A 101 16.13 -11.43 -7.50
CA GLY A 101 16.37 -12.88 -7.49
C GLY A 101 15.76 -13.57 -6.26
N VAL A 102 14.66 -13.04 -5.72
CA VAL A 102 13.98 -13.60 -4.55
C VAL A 102 13.21 -14.85 -4.95
N ILE A 103 13.38 -15.95 -4.22
CA ILE A 103 12.64 -17.19 -4.47
C ILE A 103 11.47 -17.26 -3.49
N LEU A 104 10.26 -17.27 -4.05
CA LEU A 104 9.01 -17.25 -3.28
C LEU A 104 8.42 -18.67 -3.12
N PRO A 105 7.63 -18.90 -2.06
CA PRO A 105 6.82 -20.11 -1.97
C PRO A 105 5.79 -20.16 -3.11
N LEU A 106 5.54 -21.36 -3.64
CA LEU A 106 4.54 -21.59 -4.69
C LEU A 106 3.18 -21.96 -4.09
N SER A 107 2.11 -21.43 -4.67
CA SER A 107 0.75 -21.90 -4.38
C SER A 107 0.52 -23.30 -4.96
N ARG A 108 -0.36 -24.06 -4.29
CA ARG A 108 -0.89 -25.33 -4.82
C ARG A 108 -2.12 -25.14 -5.71
N GLN A 109 -2.67 -23.93 -5.76
CA GLN A 109 -3.85 -23.62 -6.57
C GLN A 109 -3.44 -23.41 -8.03
N GLY A 110 -4.15 -24.06 -8.95
CA GLY A 110 -4.00 -23.80 -10.38
C GLY A 110 -2.67 -24.26 -11.00
N ILE A 111 -2.00 -25.26 -10.42
CA ILE A 111 -0.72 -25.83 -10.92
C ILE A 111 -0.78 -26.17 -12.42
N SER A 112 -1.89 -26.73 -12.90
CA SER A 112 -2.06 -27.09 -14.32
C SER A 112 -2.35 -25.91 -15.24
N ARG A 113 -2.63 -24.72 -14.70
CA ARG A 113 -3.09 -23.55 -15.45
C ARG A 113 -2.07 -22.43 -15.51
N TYR A 114 -1.08 -22.44 -14.61
CA TYR A 114 -0.22 -21.29 -14.34
C TYR A 114 1.26 -21.70 -14.30
N GLY A 115 2.10 -20.90 -14.95
CA GLY A 115 3.55 -21.06 -14.85
C GLY A 115 4.10 -20.70 -13.47
N THR A 116 5.37 -21.02 -13.23
CA THR A 116 6.04 -20.89 -11.92
C THR A 116 5.95 -19.47 -11.32
N ARG A 117 6.16 -18.41 -12.12
CA ARG A 117 6.05 -17.02 -11.65
C ARG A 117 4.64 -16.66 -11.16
N HIS A 118 3.60 -17.19 -11.81
CA HIS A 118 2.22 -16.99 -11.40
C HIS A 118 1.92 -17.75 -10.11
N LEU A 119 2.39 -18.99 -9.99
CA LEU A 119 2.25 -19.79 -8.77
C LEU A 119 2.99 -19.17 -7.59
N ALA A 120 4.16 -18.58 -7.83
CA ALA A 120 4.93 -17.82 -6.85
C ALA A 120 4.19 -16.57 -6.38
N ALA A 121 3.62 -15.79 -7.31
CA ALA A 121 2.80 -14.63 -7.02
C ALA A 121 1.58 -14.98 -6.16
N LEU A 122 0.89 -16.08 -6.50
CA LEU A 122 -0.21 -16.61 -5.70
C LEU A 122 0.27 -17.04 -4.31
N GLY A 123 1.35 -17.81 -4.23
CA GLY A 123 1.84 -18.39 -2.98
C GLY A 123 2.25 -17.34 -1.95
N ILE A 124 2.88 -16.24 -2.37
CA ILE A 124 3.21 -15.15 -1.43
C ILE A 124 1.96 -14.34 -1.05
N THR A 125 1.06 -14.07 -2.00
CA THR A 125 -0.14 -13.25 -1.73
C THR A 125 -1.24 -14.00 -0.98
N GLU A 126 -1.20 -15.33 -0.92
CA GLU A 126 -2.02 -16.16 -0.03
C GLU A 126 -1.60 -16.01 1.44
N ARG A 127 -0.31 -15.73 1.70
CA ARG A 127 0.24 -15.62 3.05
C ARG A 127 0.14 -14.20 3.62
N PHE A 128 0.11 -13.20 2.73
CA PHE A 128 0.20 -11.79 3.11
C PHE A 128 -0.86 -10.94 2.41
N ASP A 129 -1.82 -10.42 3.18
CA ASP A 129 -2.94 -9.62 2.65
C ASP A 129 -2.54 -8.23 2.15
N ARG A 130 -1.47 -7.66 2.72
CA ARG A 130 -0.94 -6.33 2.36
C ARG A 130 0.26 -6.47 1.42
N CYS A 131 0.14 -7.38 0.46
CA CYS A 131 1.13 -7.69 -0.55
C CYS A 131 0.41 -7.90 -1.88
N ILE A 132 0.97 -7.35 -2.94
CA ILE A 132 0.50 -7.59 -4.31
C ILE A 132 1.68 -8.00 -5.18
N CYS A 133 1.40 -8.72 -6.27
CA CYS A 133 2.44 -9.11 -7.22
C CYS A 133 2.02 -8.75 -8.64
N ILE A 134 2.93 -8.12 -9.38
CA ILE A 134 2.78 -7.88 -10.81
C ILE A 134 3.52 -8.99 -11.53
N VAL A 135 2.85 -9.67 -12.46
CA VAL A 135 3.41 -10.79 -13.20
C VAL A 135 3.33 -10.49 -14.70
N VAL A 136 4.43 -10.74 -15.40
CA VAL A 136 4.51 -10.73 -16.87
C VAL A 136 4.83 -12.13 -17.34
N SER A 137 3.99 -12.70 -18.19
CA SER A 137 4.22 -14.00 -18.82
C SER A 137 5.35 -13.92 -19.84
N GLU A 138 6.34 -14.82 -19.75
CA GLU A 138 7.41 -14.93 -20.75
C GLU A 138 6.93 -15.52 -22.09
N GLU A 139 5.91 -16.37 -22.06
CA GLU A 139 5.38 -17.02 -23.26
C GLU A 139 4.53 -16.05 -24.09
N THR A 140 3.67 -15.29 -23.40
CA THR A 140 2.61 -14.51 -24.03
C THR A 140 2.76 -13.01 -23.87
N GLY A 141 3.66 -12.54 -23.00
CA GLY A 141 3.74 -11.13 -22.59
C GLY A 141 2.55 -10.66 -21.75
N THR A 142 1.60 -11.54 -21.39
CA THR A 142 0.39 -11.15 -20.67
C THR A 142 0.70 -10.60 -19.29
N LEU A 143 0.15 -9.42 -18.97
CA LEU A 143 0.15 -8.85 -17.63
C LEU A 143 -0.90 -9.50 -16.75
N SER A 144 -0.54 -9.75 -15.50
CA SER A 144 -1.42 -10.23 -14.45
C SER A 144 -1.11 -9.52 -13.13
N LEU A 145 -2.10 -9.40 -12.25
CA LEU A 145 -1.91 -8.93 -10.88
C LEU A 145 -2.40 -10.00 -9.91
N ALA A 146 -1.56 -10.39 -8.96
CA ALA A 146 -1.95 -11.25 -7.84
C ALA A 146 -2.15 -10.44 -6.56
N SER A 147 -3.19 -10.76 -5.80
CA SER A 147 -3.47 -10.17 -4.49
C SER A 147 -4.39 -11.11 -3.71
N GLN A 148 -4.12 -11.33 -2.41
CA GLN A 148 -4.95 -12.17 -1.54
C GLN A 148 -5.25 -13.57 -2.14
N GLY A 149 -4.23 -14.20 -2.72
CA GLY A 149 -4.34 -15.52 -3.36
C GLY A 149 -5.24 -15.56 -4.61
N LYS A 150 -5.60 -14.41 -5.17
CA LYS A 150 -6.36 -14.32 -6.42
C LYS A 150 -5.51 -13.68 -7.50
N LEU A 151 -5.72 -14.09 -8.75
CA LEU A 151 -5.00 -13.61 -9.91
C LEU A 151 -5.96 -12.97 -10.91
N GLU A 152 -5.84 -11.66 -11.12
CA GLU A 152 -6.56 -10.92 -12.16
C GLU A 152 -5.73 -10.97 -13.46
N ARG A 153 -6.24 -11.67 -14.47
CA ARG A 153 -5.59 -11.83 -15.78
C ARG A 153 -6.59 -12.17 -16.90
N PRO A 154 -6.31 -11.80 -18.15
CA PRO A 154 -5.30 -10.81 -18.56
C PRO A 154 -5.72 -9.40 -18.14
N ILE A 155 -4.75 -8.51 -17.89
CA ILE A 155 -5.01 -7.08 -17.66
C ILE A 155 -4.23 -6.21 -18.63
N THR A 156 -4.73 -5.00 -18.88
CA THR A 156 -4.03 -3.96 -19.66
C THR A 156 -3.13 -3.12 -18.74
N SER A 157 -2.18 -2.37 -19.30
CA SER A 157 -1.36 -1.43 -18.52
C SER A 157 -2.22 -0.36 -17.82
N SER A 158 -3.28 0.11 -18.49
CA SER A 158 -4.26 1.04 -17.91
C SER A 158 -4.97 0.42 -16.71
N ARG A 159 -5.41 -0.85 -16.83
CA ARG A 159 -6.03 -1.58 -15.72
C ARG A 159 -5.05 -1.81 -14.58
N LEU A 160 -3.79 -2.13 -14.88
CA LEU A 160 -2.74 -2.25 -13.87
C LEU A 160 -2.56 -0.93 -13.10
N GLN A 161 -2.54 0.20 -13.80
CA GLN A 161 -2.43 1.52 -13.15
C GLN A 161 -3.59 1.81 -12.19
N GLU A 162 -4.82 1.53 -12.61
CA GLU A 162 -6.02 1.67 -11.75
C GLU A 162 -5.91 0.80 -10.48
N LEU A 163 -5.54 -0.47 -10.65
CA LEU A 163 -5.40 -1.41 -9.54
C LEU A 163 -4.31 -0.97 -8.56
N LEU A 164 -3.13 -0.58 -9.07
CA LEU A 164 -2.03 -0.09 -8.24
C LEU A 164 -2.43 1.18 -7.49
N ALA A 165 -3.10 2.13 -8.15
CA ALA A 165 -3.62 3.34 -7.51
C ALA A 165 -4.60 3.00 -6.38
N LYS A 166 -5.48 2.01 -6.57
CA LYS A 166 -6.40 1.53 -5.54
C LYS A 166 -5.66 0.90 -4.35
N PHE A 167 -4.74 -0.03 -4.60
CA PHE A 167 -4.03 -0.76 -3.55
C PHE A 167 -3.07 0.12 -2.75
N ILE A 168 -2.32 1.00 -3.44
CA ILE A 168 -1.36 1.91 -2.81
C ILE A 168 -2.07 3.12 -2.19
N GLY A 169 -3.09 3.67 -2.87
CA GLY A 169 -3.87 4.82 -2.39
C GLY A 169 -4.62 4.55 -1.09
N ASN A 170 -5.16 3.33 -0.91
CA ASN A 170 -5.82 2.93 0.34
C ASN A 170 -4.88 2.92 1.56
N GLN A 171 -3.56 2.83 1.36
CA GLN A 171 -2.61 2.91 2.48
C GLN A 171 -2.40 4.33 2.99
N ASN A 172 -2.61 5.34 2.14
CA ASN A 172 -2.46 6.73 2.54
C ASN A 172 -3.59 7.20 3.47
N SER A 173 -4.78 6.62 3.37
CA SER A 173 -5.96 6.95 4.18
C SER A 173 -6.02 6.22 5.54
N MET A 174 -5.27 5.13 5.73
CA MET A 174 -5.27 4.36 6.99
C MET A 174 -4.43 5.04 8.09
N GLY A 175 -3.49 5.92 7.73
CA GLY A 175 -2.58 6.62 8.66
C GLY A 175 -3.13 7.91 9.28
N THR A 176 -4.22 8.47 8.76
CA THR A 176 -4.77 9.76 9.19
C THR A 176 -5.91 9.63 10.21
N ASN A 177 -6.60 8.49 10.28
CA ASN A 177 -7.80 8.34 11.13
C ASN A 177 -7.52 8.05 12.62
N LYS A 178 -6.29 7.71 13.01
CA LYS A 178 -5.95 7.46 14.43
C LYS A 178 -5.60 8.74 15.21
N ALA A 179 -5.19 9.81 14.51
CA ALA A 179 -4.81 11.08 15.13
C ALA A 179 -6.01 12.00 15.45
N SER A 180 -7.16 11.80 14.79
CA SER A 180 -8.38 12.59 15.05
C SER A 180 -9.21 12.06 16.22
N LEU A 181 -9.19 10.76 16.51
CA LEU A 181 -9.94 10.18 17.63
C LEU A 181 -9.37 10.56 19.02
N SER A 182 -8.07 10.84 19.13
CA SER A 182 -7.45 11.19 20.42
C SER A 182 -7.57 12.66 20.80
N LYS A 183 -7.88 13.57 19.85
CA LYS A 183 -8.02 15.01 20.15
C LYS A 183 -9.40 15.40 20.68
N ASN A 184 -10.44 14.59 20.44
CA ASN A 184 -11.79 14.90 20.90
C ASN A 184 -12.08 14.46 22.35
N VAL A 185 -11.22 13.65 22.97
CA VAL A 185 -11.40 13.19 24.36
C VAL A 185 -10.75 14.13 25.39
N LEU A 186 -9.78 14.97 24.98
CA LEU A 186 -8.99 15.78 25.92
C LEU A 186 -9.52 17.22 26.15
N SER A 187 -10.67 17.60 25.57
CA SER A 187 -11.22 18.96 25.72
C SER A 187 -12.47 19.06 26.62
N GLN A 188 -12.81 18.02 27.37
CA GLN A 188 -13.93 18.04 28.33
C GLN A 188 -13.54 17.40 29.67
N LYS A 189 -12.61 18.00 30.43
CA LYS A 189 -12.52 17.77 31.89
C LYS A 189 -11.59 18.75 32.61
N THR A 190 -12.04 19.99 32.78
CA THR A 190 -11.69 21.00 33.82
C THR A 190 -12.67 22.16 33.55
N ASP A 191 -13.63 22.58 34.35
CA ASP A 191 -13.75 22.68 35.81
C ASP A 191 -15.19 22.40 36.24
N SER A 192 -15.36 21.79 37.41
CA SER A 192 -16.62 21.85 38.17
C SER A 192 -16.29 21.71 39.64
N GLY A 193 -16.48 22.79 40.39
CA GLY A 193 -16.30 22.84 41.84
C GLY A 193 -16.36 24.27 42.38
N ASP A 194 -17.56 24.84 42.41
CA ASP A 194 -18.16 25.47 43.61
C ASP A 194 -19.21 26.54 43.26
N ASN A 195 -20.41 26.31 43.83
CA ASN A 195 -21.45 27.22 44.33
C ASN A 195 -21.59 28.63 43.70
N ILE A 196 -22.81 28.98 43.29
CA ILE A 196 -23.69 29.90 44.05
C ILE A 196 -25.08 29.95 43.41
N ILE A 197 -26.04 30.02 44.32
CA ILE A 197 -27.49 30.04 44.24
C ILE A 197 -28.04 31.22 43.44
N SER A 198 -29.34 31.09 43.14
CA SER A 198 -30.39 32.12 43.09
C SER A 198 -30.69 32.85 41.78
N ASP A 199 -31.98 32.73 41.45
CA ASP A 199 -32.88 33.84 41.07
C ASP A 199 -32.92 34.23 39.59
N ILE A 200 -34.06 34.59 38.97
CA ILE A 200 -35.48 34.69 39.31
C ILE A 200 -36.16 35.11 37.97
N ASN A 201 -37.41 34.69 37.73
CA ASN A 201 -38.40 35.28 36.79
C ASN A 201 -38.08 35.25 35.27
N LYS A 202 -39.03 35.15 34.34
CA LYS A 202 -40.51 35.16 34.33
C LYS A 202 -40.92 34.67 32.93
N LYS A 203 -42.05 33.95 32.86
CA LYS A 203 -43.26 34.26 32.04
C LYS A 203 -43.04 34.95 30.69
N GLU A 204 -43.73 34.64 29.59
CA GLU A 204 -44.91 33.83 29.27
C GLU A 204 -45.16 34.11 27.76
N SER A 205 -45.89 33.22 27.07
CA SER A 205 -46.96 33.47 26.07
C SER A 205 -46.94 34.77 25.22
N GLU A 206 -47.31 34.85 23.95
CA GLU A 206 -48.24 34.07 23.12
C GLU A 206 -48.29 34.73 21.72
N LYS A 207 -48.56 33.91 20.70
CA LYS A 207 -49.47 34.10 19.54
C LYS A 207 -49.57 35.39 18.69
N SER A 208 -49.89 35.06 17.43
CA SER A 208 -50.78 35.72 16.45
C SER A 208 -50.24 36.95 15.72
N GLU A 209 -50.00 36.80 14.40
CA GLU A 209 -50.88 37.26 13.29
C GLU A 209 -50.49 38.70 12.88
N ILE A 210 -50.54 39.22 11.66
CA ILE A 210 -50.98 38.83 10.31
C ILE A 210 -50.47 39.99 9.40
N PHE A 211 -50.08 39.66 8.16
CA PHE A 211 -50.08 40.49 6.93
C PHE A 211 -49.48 41.91 6.93
N ILE A 212 -48.69 42.22 5.88
CA ILE A 212 -49.13 43.03 4.73
C ILE A 212 -48.12 42.89 3.57
N ASN A 213 -48.71 42.95 2.39
CA ASN A 213 -48.25 42.66 1.04
C ASN A 213 -47.92 43.97 0.29
N LYS A 214 -46.88 44.00 -0.55
CA LYS A 214 -46.76 44.69 -1.87
C LYS A 214 -45.27 44.79 -2.26
N LYS A 215 -44.89 44.18 -3.40
CA LYS A 215 -44.71 44.83 -4.72
C LYS A 215 -43.78 46.05 -4.64
N ASP A 216 -42.57 45.88 -5.16
CA ASP A 216 -42.19 46.37 -6.49
C ASP A 216 -41.19 45.39 -7.13
#